data_AF-A0A7E4VYU9-F1
#
_entry.id   AF-A0A7E4VYU9-F1
#
_cell.length_a   1.000
_cell.length_b   1.000
_cell.length_c   1.000
_cell.angle_alpha   90.00
_cell.angle_beta   90.00
_cell.angle_gamma   90.00
#
_symmetry.space_group_name_H-M   'P 1'
#
loop_
_entity.id
_entity.type
_entity.pdbx_description
1 polymer ?
#
loop_
_entity_poly.entity_id
_entity_poly.type
_entity_poly.pdbx_seq_one_letter_code
_entity_poly.pdbx_strand_id
1 'polypeptide(L)'
;MDTVPTVPVLLALLTFPLINFKSPPFFTKFNILDTVFVMYLLFFTFSKALECDFNVDIWNEASPNFAALYNLKFPALTGTLALSYFIHNAVLTVLRNQKNPENNARDLSIGYALSAICYIFTGFTFYSDFPTFRSCIAVNFLNNFGSGDVLSAAAQVFLLFQMITVPPLLIYLIRAQLSYLATGDVYPGLSYVCLLNLGIISIAVLFAIFYPYVSSILRYVGSLSLRSHLHLHPAMHKLFFD
;
A
#
# COMPACT_ATOMS: atom_id res chain seq x y z
N MET A 1 -13.86 7.13 19.08
CA MET A 1 -14.07 5.86 19.81
C MET A 1 -12.73 5.14 19.77
N ASP A 2 -12.00 5.31 20.86
CA ASP A 2 -10.56 5.10 20.98
C ASP A 2 -10.22 3.62 20.89
N THR A 3 -9.80 3.14 19.72
CA THR A 3 -9.10 1.86 19.64
C THR A 3 -7.68 2.08 20.11
N VAL A 4 -7.58 1.96 21.43
CA VAL A 4 -6.45 1.53 22.26
C VAL A 4 -5.26 1.00 21.44
N PRO A 5 -4.00 1.28 21.85
CA PRO A 5 -2.78 0.70 21.27
C PRO A 5 -2.75 -0.84 21.10
N THR A 6 -3.81 -1.54 21.52
CA THR A 6 -4.04 -2.97 21.34
C THR A 6 -4.13 -3.43 19.89
N VAL A 7 -4.69 -2.66 18.94
CA VAL A 7 -4.82 -3.15 17.55
C VAL A 7 -3.45 -3.36 16.90
N PRO A 8 -2.53 -2.38 16.90
CA PRO A 8 -1.17 -2.59 16.38
C PRO A 8 -0.40 -3.66 17.15
N VAL A 9 -0.56 -3.75 18.47
CA VAL A 9 0.13 -4.73 19.32
C VAL A 9 -0.38 -6.15 19.05
N LEU A 10 -1.70 -6.34 18.87
CA LEU A 10 -2.31 -7.61 18.51
C LEU A 10 -1.86 -8.06 17.12
N LEU A 11 -1.82 -7.14 16.15
CA LEU A 11 -1.31 -7.43 14.82
C LEU A 11 0.16 -7.81 14.86
N ALA A 12 0.98 -7.11 15.64
CA ALA A 12 2.39 -7.43 15.83
C ALA A 12 2.59 -8.81 16.48
N LEU A 13 1.80 -9.13 17.51
CA LEU A 13 1.84 -10.43 18.18
C LEU A 13 1.45 -11.55 17.22
N LEU A 14 0.46 -11.32 16.36
CA LEU A 14 -0.02 -12.32 15.40
C LEU A 14 0.94 -12.47 14.22
N THR A 15 1.61 -11.40 13.78
CA THR A 15 2.57 -11.42 12.66
C THR A 15 3.98 -11.89 13.08
N PHE A 16 4.38 -11.71 14.34
CA PHE A 16 5.69 -12.14 14.85
C PHE A 16 6.02 -13.63 14.62
N PRO A 17 5.15 -14.60 14.98
CA PRO A 17 5.43 -16.01 14.69
C PRO A 17 5.47 -16.27 13.19
N LEU A 18 4.63 -15.59 12.40
CA LEU A 18 4.61 -15.71 10.94
C LEU A 18 5.96 -15.31 10.33
N ILE A 19 6.54 -14.18 10.76
CA ILE A 19 7.80 -13.63 10.22
C ILE A 19 9.02 -14.53 10.50
N ASN A 20 8.95 -15.33 11.56
CA ASN A 20 10.03 -16.26 11.94
C ASN A 20 10.00 -17.58 11.16
N PHE A 21 8.93 -17.89 10.41
CA PHE A 21 8.92 -19.06 9.55
C PHE A 21 9.89 -18.91 8.37
N LYS A 22 10.68 -19.96 8.16
CA LYS A 22 11.73 -20.03 7.14
C LYS A 22 11.20 -20.29 5.72
N SER A 23 9.91 -20.57 5.53
CA SER A 23 9.38 -21.14 4.29
C SER A 23 8.62 -20.13 3.40
N PRO A 24 9.19 -19.71 2.25
CA PRO A 24 8.51 -18.92 1.22
C PRO A 24 7.19 -19.49 0.65
N PRO A 25 6.99 -20.83 0.53
CA PRO A 25 5.77 -21.40 -0.07
C PRO A 25 4.48 -21.13 0.70
N PHE A 26 4.57 -20.83 2.00
CA PHE A 26 3.39 -20.47 2.78
C PHE A 26 2.86 -19.11 2.33
N PHE A 27 3.75 -18.13 2.18
CA PHE A 27 3.39 -16.74 1.83
C PHE A 27 2.89 -16.58 0.39
N THR A 28 3.40 -17.36 -0.56
CA THR A 28 2.93 -17.29 -1.96
C THR A 28 1.48 -17.77 -2.13
N LYS A 29 0.98 -18.66 -1.26
CA LYS A 29 -0.44 -19.06 -1.26
C LYS A 29 -1.35 -17.92 -0.82
N PHE A 30 -0.88 -17.01 0.04
CA PHE A 30 -1.66 -15.86 0.51
C PHE A 30 -1.72 -14.70 -0.48
N ASN A 31 -0.84 -14.66 -1.49
CA ASN A 31 -0.97 -13.67 -2.58
C ASN A 31 -2.28 -13.84 -3.37
N ILE A 32 -2.84 -15.04 -3.45
CA ILE A 32 -4.14 -15.26 -4.11
C ILE A 32 -5.25 -14.50 -3.37
N LEU A 33 -5.16 -14.43 -2.03
CA LEU A 33 -6.15 -13.72 -1.21
C LEU A 33 -6.12 -12.22 -1.45
N ASP A 34 -4.94 -11.65 -1.69
CA ASP A 34 -4.77 -10.24 -2.03
C ASP A 34 -5.47 -9.89 -3.37
N THR A 35 -5.30 -10.74 -4.39
CA THR A 35 -6.01 -10.58 -5.67
C THR A 35 -7.52 -10.63 -5.47
N VAL A 36 -8.03 -11.57 -4.67
CA VAL A 36 -9.47 -11.68 -4.36
C VAL A 36 -9.96 -10.42 -3.65
N PHE A 37 -9.19 -9.88 -2.71
CA PHE A 37 -9.54 -8.64 -2.01
C PHE A 37 -9.62 -7.43 -2.96
N VAL A 38 -8.64 -7.26 -3.85
CA VAL A 38 -8.67 -6.15 -4.83
C VAL A 38 -9.88 -6.26 -5.75
N MET A 39 -10.18 -7.47 -6.24
CA MET A 39 -11.38 -7.71 -7.05
C MET A 39 -12.67 -7.41 -6.28
N TYR A 40 -12.71 -7.77 -4.99
CA TYR A 40 -13.83 -7.45 -4.11
C TYR A 40 -14.01 -5.93 -3.95
N LEU A 41 -12.92 -5.17 -3.75
CA LEU A 41 -12.98 -3.71 -3.63
C LEU A 41 -13.47 -3.03 -4.92
N LEU A 42 -13.04 -3.53 -6.09
CA LEU A 42 -13.52 -3.02 -7.38
C LEU A 42 -15.01 -3.27 -7.54
N PHE A 43 -15.47 -4.47 -7.22
CA PHE A 43 -16.90 -4.80 -7.25
C PHE A 43 -17.70 -3.96 -6.24
N PHE A 44 -17.21 -3.82 -5.01
CA PHE A 44 -17.83 -2.99 -3.98
C PHE A 44 -18.00 -1.54 -4.45
N THR A 45 -16.93 -0.95 -5.00
CA THR A 45 -16.97 0.43 -5.49
C THR A 45 -17.94 0.58 -6.66
N PHE A 46 -17.97 -0.40 -7.56
CA PHE A 46 -18.94 -0.43 -8.67
C PHE A 46 -20.39 -0.56 -8.18
N SER A 47 -20.68 -1.44 -7.22
CA SER A 47 -22.01 -1.57 -6.63
C SER A 47 -22.46 -0.26 -5.99
N LYS A 48 -21.56 0.42 -5.28
CA LYS A 48 -21.86 1.74 -4.69
C LYS A 48 -22.10 2.82 -5.74
N ALA A 49 -21.41 2.77 -6.87
CA ALA A 49 -21.67 3.65 -8.00
C ALA A 49 -23.07 3.51 -8.59
N LEU A 50 -23.67 2.31 -8.50
CA LEU A 50 -25.03 2.06 -8.97
C LEU A 50 -26.10 2.45 -7.95
N GLU A 51 -25.76 2.39 -6.66
CA GLU A 51 -26.66 2.77 -5.56
C GLU A 51 -26.69 4.28 -5.29
N CYS A 52 -25.58 4.98 -5.58
CA CYS A 52 -25.40 6.39 -5.29
C CYS A 52 -25.52 7.25 -6.57
N ASP A 53 -26.13 8.42 -6.43
CA ASP A 53 -26.21 9.41 -7.51
C ASP A 53 -24.88 10.15 -7.71
N PHE A 54 -24.66 10.64 -8.92
CA PHE A 54 -23.51 11.47 -9.26
C PHE A 54 -23.62 12.85 -8.58
N ASN A 55 -22.85 13.06 -7.53
CA ASN A 55 -22.98 14.20 -6.62
C ASN A 55 -21.84 15.22 -6.77
N VAL A 56 -21.49 15.63 -8.00
CA VAL A 56 -20.38 16.57 -8.25
C VAL A 56 -20.88 17.94 -8.69
N ASP A 57 -20.54 18.98 -7.93
CA ASP A 57 -20.72 20.38 -8.32
C ASP A 57 -19.36 21.05 -8.48
N ILE A 58 -19.13 21.72 -9.60
CA ILE A 58 -17.85 22.37 -9.94
C ILE A 58 -17.98 23.90 -9.86
N TRP A 59 -19.21 24.42 -9.85
CA TRP A 59 -19.47 25.84 -10.04
C TRP A 59 -19.83 26.55 -8.74
N ASN A 60 -20.46 25.83 -7.80
CA ASN A 60 -20.93 26.43 -6.56
C ASN A 60 -20.03 26.07 -5.37
N GLU A 61 -19.15 26.99 -4.97
CA GLU A 61 -18.23 26.82 -3.83
C GLU A 61 -18.96 26.64 -2.48
N ALA A 62 -20.20 27.11 -2.36
CA ALA A 62 -21.00 26.99 -1.14
C ALA A 62 -21.78 25.67 -1.07
N SER A 63 -21.79 24.89 -2.15
CA SER A 63 -22.47 23.59 -2.17
C SER A 63 -21.69 22.56 -1.34
N PRO A 64 -22.36 21.72 -0.54
CA PRO A 64 -21.71 20.57 0.10
C PRO A 64 -21.08 19.62 -0.93
N ASN A 65 -21.54 19.71 -2.19
CA ASN A 65 -21.07 18.92 -3.32
C ASN A 65 -19.92 19.55 -4.12
N PHE A 66 -19.32 20.63 -3.62
CA PHE A 66 -18.27 21.33 -4.34
C PHE A 66 -16.98 20.51 -4.48
N ALA A 67 -16.55 20.30 -5.72
CA ALA A 67 -15.29 19.67 -6.08
C ALA A 67 -14.33 20.70 -6.66
N ALA A 68 -13.39 21.17 -5.84
CA ALA A 68 -12.32 22.06 -6.30
C ALA A 68 -11.42 21.34 -7.32
N LEU A 69 -11.35 21.87 -8.54
CA LEU A 69 -10.47 21.36 -9.60
C LEU A 69 -8.98 21.50 -9.27
N TYR A 70 -8.61 22.55 -8.52
CA TYR A 70 -7.24 22.81 -8.12
C TYR A 70 -7.12 22.93 -6.59
N ASN A 71 -6.10 22.29 -6.03
CA ASN A 71 -5.80 22.37 -4.61
C ASN A 71 -4.29 22.38 -4.36
N LEU A 72 -3.82 23.29 -3.51
CA LEU A 72 -2.41 23.37 -3.09
C LEU A 72 -1.93 22.10 -2.37
N LYS A 73 -2.84 21.22 -1.94
CA LYS A 73 -2.55 19.90 -1.38
C LYS A 73 -2.20 18.85 -2.45
N PHE A 74 -2.08 19.22 -3.73
CA PHE A 74 -1.66 18.29 -4.79
C PHE A 74 -0.34 17.52 -4.49
N PRO A 75 0.69 18.08 -3.82
CA PRO A 75 1.93 17.33 -3.55
C PRO A 75 1.70 16.13 -2.62
N ALA A 76 0.71 16.22 -1.74
CA ALA A 76 0.31 15.11 -0.88
C ALA A 76 -0.29 13.94 -1.68
N LEU A 77 -1.00 14.22 -2.77
CA LEU A 77 -1.48 13.16 -3.66
C LEU A 77 -0.29 12.49 -4.38
N THR A 78 0.63 13.29 -4.92
CA THR A 78 1.83 12.78 -5.61
C THR A 78 2.69 11.89 -4.71
N GLY A 79 2.91 12.29 -3.45
CA GLY A 79 3.66 11.47 -2.48
C GLY A 79 2.97 10.15 -2.14
N THR A 80 1.65 10.12 -2.11
CA THR A 80 0.88 8.89 -1.86
C THR A 80 0.96 7.95 -3.07
N LEU A 81 0.76 8.48 -4.28
CA LEU A 81 0.90 7.72 -5.53
C LEU A 81 2.31 7.18 -5.73
N ALA A 82 3.34 7.94 -5.34
CA ALA A 82 4.73 7.50 -5.41
C ALA A 82 4.98 6.22 -4.60
N LEU A 83 4.34 6.08 -3.42
CA LEU A 83 4.42 4.85 -2.65
C LEU A 83 3.57 3.73 -3.27
N SER A 84 2.38 4.04 -3.79
CA SER A 84 1.50 3.04 -4.43
C SER A 84 2.18 2.33 -5.61
N TYR A 85 3.01 3.04 -6.37
CA TYR A 85 3.76 2.50 -7.51
C TYR A 85 5.16 2.00 -7.16
N PHE A 86 5.48 1.83 -5.87
CA PHE A 86 6.82 1.50 -5.42
C PHE A 86 7.14 0.00 -5.55
N ILE A 87 7.36 -0.48 -6.78
CA ILE A 87 7.83 -1.86 -7.05
C ILE A 87 9.26 -1.93 -7.57
N HIS A 88 9.94 -0.79 -7.68
CA HIS A 88 11.28 -0.66 -8.27
C HIS A 88 12.32 -1.61 -7.64
N ASN A 89 12.21 -1.89 -6.34
CA ASN A 89 13.15 -2.78 -5.63
C ASN A 89 12.93 -4.27 -5.95
N ALA A 90 11.73 -4.65 -6.33
CA ALA A 90 11.35 -6.04 -6.60
C ALA A 90 11.28 -6.36 -8.09
N VAL A 91 11.13 -5.34 -8.95
CA VAL A 91 10.89 -5.51 -10.39
C VAL A 91 12.00 -6.31 -11.07
N LEU A 92 13.26 -6.07 -10.75
CA LEU A 92 14.38 -6.79 -11.37
C LEU A 92 14.36 -8.28 -11.03
N THR A 93 14.07 -8.63 -9.76
CA THR A 93 13.96 -10.01 -9.31
C THR A 93 12.77 -10.72 -9.96
N VAL A 94 11.65 -10.02 -10.15
CA VAL A 94 10.46 -10.56 -10.83
C VAL A 94 10.73 -10.79 -12.32
N LEU A 95 11.32 -9.81 -13.01
CA LEU A 95 11.61 -9.87 -14.45
C LEU A 95 12.68 -10.90 -14.81
N ARG A 96 13.62 -11.20 -13.89
CA ARG A 96 14.62 -12.27 -14.08
C ARG A 96 14.01 -13.68 -14.14
N ASN A 97 12.83 -13.87 -13.55
CA ASN A 97 12.14 -15.16 -13.52
C ASN A 97 11.12 -15.33 -14.66
N GLN A 98 11.07 -14.39 -15.61
CA GLN A 98 10.17 -14.47 -16.76
C GLN A 98 10.64 -15.53 -17.77
N LYS A 99 9.68 -16.27 -18.33
CA LYS A 99 9.95 -17.27 -19.38
C LYS A 99 10.44 -16.63 -20.68
N ASN A 100 9.92 -15.43 -20.98
CA ASN A 100 10.09 -14.70 -22.23
C ASN A 100 10.62 -13.28 -21.96
N PRO A 101 11.93 -13.11 -21.68
CA PRO A 101 12.49 -11.84 -21.20
C PRO A 101 12.42 -10.70 -22.22
N GLU A 102 12.27 -10.99 -23.52
CA GLU A 102 12.11 -10.00 -24.58
C GLU A 102 10.82 -9.17 -24.45
N ASN A 103 9.81 -9.71 -23.77
CA ASN A 103 8.53 -9.04 -23.55
C ASN A 103 8.47 -8.27 -22.22
N ASN A 104 9.55 -8.27 -21.42
CA ASN A 104 9.57 -7.70 -20.06
C ASN A 104 9.09 -6.24 -20.01
N ALA A 105 9.53 -5.40 -20.95
CA ALA A 105 9.14 -3.98 -20.98
C ALA A 105 7.63 -3.82 -21.26
N ARG A 106 7.09 -4.61 -22.19
CA ARG A 106 5.67 -4.62 -22.53
C ARG A 106 4.84 -5.08 -21.32
N ASP A 107 5.19 -6.23 -20.74
CA ASP A 107 4.42 -6.84 -19.66
C ASP A 107 4.44 -5.96 -18.41
N LEU A 108 5.58 -5.31 -18.12
CA LEU A 108 5.69 -4.32 -17.06
C LEU A 108 4.79 -3.09 -17.32
N SER A 109 4.81 -2.54 -18.54
CA SER A 109 3.99 -1.38 -18.90
C SER A 109 2.50 -1.67 -18.79
N ILE A 110 2.05 -2.85 -19.20
CA ILE A 110 0.66 -3.30 -19.07
C ILE A 110 0.28 -3.40 -17.59
N GLY A 111 1.15 -3.95 -16.74
CA GLY A 111 0.93 -4.03 -15.30
C GLY A 111 0.71 -2.66 -14.65
N TYR A 112 1.57 -1.69 -14.95
CA TYR A 112 1.41 -0.31 -14.47
C TYR A 112 0.14 0.35 -15.00
N ALA A 113 -0.18 0.17 -16.29
CA ALA A 113 -1.38 0.73 -16.90
C ALA A 113 -2.67 0.17 -16.27
N LEU A 114 -2.74 -1.14 -16.06
CA LEU A 114 -3.87 -1.78 -15.38
C LEU A 114 -4.03 -1.29 -13.94
N SER A 115 -2.92 -1.17 -13.20
CA SER A 115 -2.93 -0.61 -11.84
C SER A 115 -3.44 0.85 -11.83
N ALA A 116 -3.02 1.66 -12.80
CA ALA A 116 -3.53 3.03 -12.96
C ALA A 116 -5.03 3.08 -13.24
N ILE A 117 -5.53 2.22 -14.12
CA ILE A 117 -6.96 2.13 -14.39
C ILE A 117 -7.73 1.78 -13.12
N CYS A 118 -7.26 0.80 -12.33
CA CYS A 118 -7.91 0.43 -11.07
C CYS A 118 -7.93 1.59 -10.06
N TYR A 119 -6.81 2.30 -9.88
CA TYR A 119 -6.75 3.44 -8.95
C TYR A 119 -7.62 4.61 -9.41
N ILE A 120 -7.60 4.94 -10.70
CA ILE A 120 -8.44 6.00 -11.26
C ILE A 120 -9.92 5.62 -11.12
N PHE A 121 -10.29 4.39 -11.47
CA PHE A 121 -11.66 3.90 -11.35
C PHE A 121 -12.16 4.01 -9.90
N THR A 122 -11.48 3.39 -8.95
CA THR A 122 -11.91 3.42 -7.54
C THR A 122 -11.91 4.84 -6.98
N GLY A 123 -10.87 5.63 -7.26
CA GLY A 123 -10.74 6.99 -6.76
C GLY A 123 -11.78 7.94 -7.35
N PHE A 124 -12.01 7.88 -8.66
CA PHE A 124 -12.97 8.73 -9.35
C PHE A 124 -14.40 8.42 -8.93
N THR A 125 -14.80 7.14 -8.99
CA THR A 125 -16.14 6.70 -8.62
C THR A 125 -16.45 7.05 -7.16
N PHE A 126 -15.58 6.69 -6.22
CA PHE A 126 -15.81 7.04 -4.82
C PHE A 126 -15.87 8.56 -4.59
N TYR A 127 -15.05 9.35 -5.30
CA TYR A 127 -15.06 10.81 -5.17
C TYR A 127 -16.29 11.47 -5.80
N SER A 128 -16.82 10.92 -6.90
CA SER A 128 -18.01 11.45 -7.58
C SER A 128 -19.29 11.17 -6.82
N ASP A 129 -19.36 10.01 -6.17
CA ASP A 129 -20.58 9.51 -5.56
C ASP A 129 -20.75 10.03 -4.13
N PHE A 130 -19.69 10.64 -3.56
CA PHE A 130 -19.66 11.08 -2.17
C PHE A 130 -20.69 12.20 -1.89
N PRO A 131 -21.69 11.98 -1.00
CA PRO A 131 -22.86 12.85 -0.87
C PRO A 131 -22.64 14.09 0.02
N THR A 132 -21.43 14.28 0.56
CA THR A 132 -21.13 15.36 1.53
C THR A 132 -19.82 16.08 1.22
N PHE A 133 -19.38 16.97 2.12
CA PHE A 133 -18.13 17.72 1.96
C PHE A 133 -16.92 16.80 1.80
N ARG A 134 -16.09 17.09 0.79
CA ARG A 134 -14.92 16.27 0.42
C ARG A 134 -13.85 16.26 1.52
N SER A 135 -13.89 17.21 2.45
CA SER A 135 -13.04 17.24 3.63
C SER A 135 -13.33 16.10 4.61
N CYS A 136 -14.52 15.50 4.56
CA CYS A 136 -14.93 14.41 5.44
C CYS A 136 -14.45 13.04 4.96
N ILE A 137 -13.90 12.94 3.76
CA ILE A 137 -13.40 11.67 3.20
C ILE A 137 -12.26 11.15 4.09
N ALA A 138 -12.53 10.07 4.81
CA ALA A 138 -11.51 9.38 5.58
C ALA A 138 -10.45 8.76 4.66
N VAL A 139 -9.21 8.68 5.17
CA VAL A 139 -8.05 8.10 4.47
C VAL A 139 -8.31 6.65 4.04
N ASN A 140 -8.90 5.86 4.95
CA ASN A 140 -9.50 4.60 4.59
C ASN A 140 -10.94 4.88 4.18
N PHE A 141 -11.22 4.78 2.88
CA PHE A 141 -12.54 5.13 2.36
C PHE A 141 -13.65 4.23 2.94
N LEU A 142 -13.32 2.99 3.34
CA LEU A 142 -14.25 2.06 4.01
C LEU A 142 -14.75 2.58 5.37
N ASN A 143 -14.02 3.49 6.02
CA ASN A 143 -14.45 4.10 7.28
C ASN A 143 -15.58 5.13 7.10
N ASN A 144 -15.88 5.55 5.86
CA ASN A 144 -17.00 6.44 5.58
C ASN A 144 -18.34 5.70 5.51
N PHE A 145 -18.32 4.37 5.49
CA PHE A 145 -19.53 3.54 5.49
C PHE A 145 -19.87 3.08 6.91
N GLY A 146 -21.15 3.13 7.26
CA GLY A 146 -21.64 2.67 8.56
C GLY A 146 -21.56 1.15 8.73
N SER A 147 -21.56 0.69 9.98
CA SER A 147 -21.51 -0.74 10.35
C SER A 147 -22.72 -1.57 9.91
N GLY A 148 -23.78 -0.93 9.41
CA GLY A 148 -24.98 -1.59 8.88
C GLY A 148 -24.83 -2.08 7.43
N ASP A 149 -23.79 -1.66 6.71
CA ASP A 149 -23.55 -2.11 5.34
C ASP A 149 -22.74 -3.41 5.33
N VAL A 150 -23.41 -4.50 4.98
CA VAL A 150 -22.82 -5.85 4.93
C VAL A 150 -21.64 -5.91 3.96
N LEU A 151 -21.68 -5.18 2.84
CA LEU A 151 -20.58 -5.18 1.88
C LEU A 151 -19.36 -4.45 2.44
N SER A 152 -19.56 -3.32 3.10
CA SER A 152 -18.45 -2.61 3.76
C SER A 152 -17.84 -3.44 4.90
N ALA A 153 -18.68 -4.09 5.70
CA ALA A 153 -18.22 -4.98 6.78
C ALA A 153 -17.40 -6.16 6.22
N ALA A 154 -17.85 -6.79 5.13
CA ALA A 154 -17.09 -7.84 4.46
C ALA A 154 -15.77 -7.31 3.86
N ALA A 155 -15.76 -6.11 3.28
CA ALA A 155 -14.53 -5.45 2.81
C ALA A 155 -13.51 -5.28 3.94
N GLN A 156 -13.96 -4.85 5.11
CA GLN A 156 -13.13 -4.65 6.29
C GLN A 156 -12.56 -5.97 6.81
N VAL A 157 -13.32 -7.07 6.77
CA VAL A 157 -12.82 -8.41 7.11
C VAL A 157 -11.72 -8.86 6.15
N PHE A 158 -11.91 -8.69 4.84
CA PHE A 158 -10.85 -9.00 3.86
C PHE A 158 -9.61 -8.11 4.05
N LEU A 159 -9.80 -6.83 4.36
CA LEU A 159 -8.70 -5.91 4.68
C LEU A 159 -7.93 -6.37 5.92
N LEU A 160 -8.61 -6.86 6.97
CA LEU A 160 -7.95 -7.43 8.15
C LEU A 160 -7.09 -8.64 7.79
N PHE A 161 -7.59 -9.53 6.92
CA PHE A 161 -6.78 -10.65 6.44
C PHE A 161 -5.55 -10.18 5.66
N GLN A 162 -5.68 -9.18 4.80
CA GLN A 162 -4.56 -8.59 4.07
C GLN A 162 -3.51 -7.99 5.02
N MET A 163 -3.96 -7.27 6.05
CA MET A 163 -3.08 -6.67 7.06
C MET A 163 -2.35 -7.71 7.92
N ILE A 164 -2.81 -8.97 7.94
CA ILE A 164 -2.12 -10.08 8.62
C ILE A 164 -1.11 -10.75 7.68
N THR A 165 -1.44 -10.89 6.40
CA THR A 165 -0.66 -11.72 5.45
C THR A 165 0.43 -10.96 4.71
N VAL A 166 0.21 -9.68 4.39
CA VAL A 166 1.14 -8.87 3.59
C VAL A 166 2.35 -8.38 4.39
N PRO A 167 2.22 -7.84 5.62
CA PRO A 167 3.38 -7.34 6.36
C PRO A 167 4.49 -8.38 6.60
N PRO A 168 4.18 -9.65 6.90
CA PRO A 168 5.21 -10.69 7.00
C PRO A 168 6.03 -10.87 5.73
N LEU A 169 5.39 -10.84 4.54
CA LEU A 169 6.08 -10.95 3.26
C LEU A 169 6.98 -9.74 3.01
N LEU A 170 6.51 -8.53 3.32
CA LEU A 170 7.29 -7.31 3.16
C LEU A 170 8.50 -7.30 4.11
N ILE A 171 8.32 -7.68 5.37
CA ILE A 171 9.40 -7.78 6.36
C ILE A 171 10.41 -8.85 5.95
N TYR A 172 9.96 -9.97 5.39
CA TYR A 172 10.84 -10.99 4.82
C TYR A 172 11.73 -10.42 3.70
N LEU A 173 11.14 -9.67 2.76
CA LEU A 173 11.89 -9.04 1.66
C LEU A 173 12.90 -8.00 2.18
N ILE A 174 12.48 -7.13 3.10
CA ILE A 174 13.36 -6.14 3.74
C ILE A 174 14.52 -6.83 4.46
N ARG A 175 14.23 -7.88 5.23
CA ARG A 175 15.27 -8.66 5.92
C ARG A 175 16.26 -9.28 4.95
N ALA A 176 15.80 -9.86 3.85
CA ALA A 176 16.67 -10.47 2.85
C ALA A 176 17.62 -9.42 2.24
N GLN A 177 17.12 -8.23 1.95
CA GLN A 177 17.91 -7.11 1.42
C GLN A 177 18.91 -6.57 2.46
N LEU A 178 18.49 -6.39 3.72
CA LEU A 178 19.35 -5.91 4.80
C LEU A 178 20.44 -6.92 5.18
N SER A 179 20.11 -8.21 5.23
CA SER A 179 21.07 -9.28 5.55
C SER A 179 22.12 -9.42 4.46
N TYR A 180 21.69 -9.35 3.20
CA TYR A 180 22.60 -9.37 2.05
C TYR A 180 23.55 -8.17 2.05
N LEU A 181 23.07 -6.97 2.37
CA LEU A 181 23.90 -5.77 2.47
C LEU A 181 24.91 -5.84 3.62
N ALA A 182 24.50 -6.37 4.78
CA ALA A 182 25.32 -6.37 5.99
C ALA A 182 26.36 -7.49 6.01
N THR A 183 26.05 -8.66 5.46
CA THR A 183 26.88 -9.87 5.63
C THR A 183 27.23 -10.56 4.30
N GLY A 184 26.68 -10.12 3.17
CA GLY A 184 26.86 -10.78 1.87
C GLY A 184 26.03 -12.06 1.68
N ASP A 185 25.51 -12.61 2.78
CA ASP A 185 24.66 -13.80 2.79
C ASP A 185 23.20 -13.45 3.08
N VAL A 186 22.28 -14.16 2.42
CA VAL A 186 20.82 -13.97 2.59
C VAL A 186 20.35 -14.43 3.98
N TYR A 187 21.10 -15.32 4.64
CA TYR A 187 20.76 -15.85 5.96
C TYR A 187 22.02 -16.11 6.81
N PRO A 188 22.54 -15.10 7.51
CA PRO A 188 23.78 -15.22 8.27
C PRO A 188 23.62 -16.02 9.59
N GLY A 189 22.40 -16.12 10.15
CA GLY A 189 22.12 -16.90 11.37
C GLY A 189 20.79 -16.57 12.06
N LEU A 190 20.28 -17.49 12.89
CA LEU A 190 18.98 -17.36 13.58
C LEU A 190 18.95 -16.19 14.57
N SER A 191 20.01 -15.98 15.34
CA SER A 191 20.11 -14.92 16.35
C SER A 191 20.07 -13.53 15.73
N TYR A 192 20.86 -13.31 14.67
CA TYR A 192 20.87 -12.06 13.91
C TYR A 192 19.48 -11.76 13.29
N VAL A 193 18.87 -12.78 12.68
CA VAL A 193 17.54 -12.65 12.06
C VAL A 193 16.45 -12.34 13.10
N CYS A 194 16.45 -13.02 14.25
CA CYS A 194 15.50 -12.73 15.32
C CYS A 194 15.65 -11.30 15.86
N LEU A 195 16.89 -10.83 16.08
CA LEU A 195 17.15 -9.49 16.57
C LEU A 195 16.71 -8.43 15.56
N LEU A 196 16.97 -8.66 14.27
CA LEU A 196 16.55 -7.77 13.19
C LEU A 196 15.02 -7.72 13.07
N ASN A 197 14.34 -8.87 13.08
CA ASN A 197 12.88 -8.95 13.07
C ASN A 197 12.25 -8.22 14.26
N LEU A 198 12.82 -8.41 15.47
CA LEU A 198 12.34 -7.76 16.68
C LEU A 198 12.52 -6.24 16.61
N GLY A 199 13.66 -5.77 16.09
CA GLY A 199 13.90 -4.35 15.85
C GLY A 199 12.90 -3.73 14.88
N ILE A 200 12.66 -4.36 13.72
CA ILE A 200 11.70 -3.87 12.71
C ILE A 200 10.29 -3.79 13.29
N ILE A 201 9.81 -4.84 13.96
CA ILE A 201 8.46 -4.87 14.52
C ILE A 201 8.32 -3.86 15.66
N SER A 202 9.33 -3.70 16.50
CA SER A 202 9.32 -2.71 17.57
C SER A 202 9.19 -1.29 17.01
N ILE A 203 9.97 -0.95 15.98
CA ILE A 203 9.86 0.35 15.30
C ILE A 203 8.45 0.52 14.70
N ALA A 204 7.92 -0.49 14.00
CA ALA A 204 6.59 -0.42 13.40
C ALA A 204 5.48 -0.19 14.45
N VAL A 205 5.53 -0.89 15.58
CA VAL A 205 4.56 -0.74 16.68
C VAL A 205 4.69 0.63 17.34
N LEU A 206 5.92 1.10 17.59
CA LEU A 206 6.16 2.43 18.16
C LEU A 206 5.57 3.53 17.26
N PHE A 207 5.82 3.46 15.95
CA PHE A 207 5.24 4.41 15.00
C PHE A 207 3.71 4.34 14.97
N ALA A 208 3.12 3.14 15.04
CA ALA A 208 1.67 2.98 15.05
C ALA A 208 1.00 3.55 16.32
N ILE A 209 1.67 3.50 17.47
CA ILE A 209 1.15 4.03 18.74
C ILE A 209 1.34 5.56 18.83
N PHE A 210 2.55 6.06 18.54
CA PHE A 210 2.90 7.47 18.76
C PHE A 210 2.51 8.38 17.59
N TYR A 211 2.42 7.85 16.37
CA TYR A 211 2.13 8.65 15.17
C TYR A 211 1.16 7.92 14.22
N PRO A 212 -0.13 7.80 14.59
CA PRO A 212 -1.14 7.06 13.81
C PRO A 212 -1.64 7.82 12.55
N TYR A 213 -0.85 8.76 12.01
CA TYR A 213 -1.22 9.53 10.81
C TYR A 213 -0.73 8.83 9.54
N VAL A 214 -1.45 7.79 9.13
CA VAL A 214 -1.14 6.93 7.97
C VAL A 214 -0.88 7.76 6.70
N SER A 215 -1.74 8.73 6.38
CA SER A 215 -1.53 9.58 5.19
C SER A 215 -0.22 10.34 5.21
N SER A 216 0.19 10.89 6.35
CA SER A 216 1.44 11.64 6.44
C SER A 216 2.63 10.70 6.22
N ILE A 217 2.61 9.51 6.83
CA ILE A 217 3.65 8.49 6.64
C ILE A 217 3.74 8.10 5.16
N LEU A 218 2.61 7.75 4.53
CA LEU A 218 2.58 7.37 3.11
C LEU A 218 3.20 8.45 2.21
N ARG A 219 2.83 9.71 2.45
CA ARG A 219 3.32 10.87 1.68
C ARG A 219 4.82 11.07 1.81
N TYR A 220 5.33 11.09 3.05
CA TYR A 220 6.75 11.33 3.29
C TYR A 220 7.59 10.16 2.80
N VAL A 221 7.22 8.93 3.14
CA VAL A 221 7.96 7.73 2.72
C VAL A 221 7.96 7.60 1.19
N GLY A 222 6.81 7.79 0.53
CA GLY A 222 6.72 7.76 -0.93
C GLY A 222 7.55 8.85 -1.61
N SER A 223 7.55 10.08 -1.07
CA SER A 223 8.38 11.16 -1.62
C SER A 223 9.89 10.91 -1.49
N LEU A 224 10.32 10.31 -0.37
CA LEU A 224 11.72 9.97 -0.12
C LEU A 224 12.19 8.79 -0.97
N SER A 225 11.35 7.76 -1.13
CA SER A 225 11.67 6.57 -1.92
C SER A 225 11.76 6.89 -3.42
N LEU A 226 10.89 7.76 -3.92
CA LEU A 226 10.94 8.22 -5.31
C LEU A 226 12.19 9.07 -5.57
N ARG A 227 12.56 9.95 -4.64
CA ARG A 227 13.80 10.74 -4.76
C ARG A 227 15.03 9.84 -4.87
N SER A 228 15.13 8.82 -4.04
CA SER A 228 16.30 7.93 -4.03
C SER A 228 16.40 7.08 -5.30
N HIS A 229 15.28 6.52 -5.79
CA HIS A 229 15.31 5.63 -6.97
C HIS A 229 15.31 6.37 -8.30
N LEU A 230 14.52 7.44 -8.44
CA LEU A 230 14.34 8.12 -9.72
C LEU A 230 15.46 9.13 -10.01
N HIS A 231 15.99 9.79 -8.98
CA HIS A 231 17.01 10.83 -9.16
C HIS A 231 18.39 10.37 -8.72
N LEU A 232 18.51 9.77 -7.52
CA LEU A 232 19.84 9.51 -6.94
C LEU A 232 20.54 8.33 -7.61
N HIS A 233 19.85 7.21 -7.82
CA HIS A 233 20.44 5.99 -8.38
C HIS A 233 20.94 6.16 -9.84
N PRO A 234 20.12 6.65 -10.81
CA PRO A 234 20.60 6.85 -12.17
C PRO A 234 21.63 8.00 -12.29
N ALA A 235 21.55 9.04 -11.46
CA ALA A 235 22.57 10.10 -11.45
C ALA A 235 23.92 9.59 -10.95
N MET A 236 23.94 8.77 -9.89
CA MET A 236 25.16 8.13 -9.38
C MET A 236 25.77 7.17 -10.41
N HIS A 237 24.94 6.39 -11.12
CA HIS A 237 25.43 5.51 -12.17
C HIS A 237 26.08 6.31 -13.32
N LYS A 238 25.47 7.41 -13.76
CA LYS A 238 26.09 8.30 -14.77
C LYS A 238 27.36 8.98 -14.27
N LEU A 239 27.45 9.35 -12.99
CA LEU A 239 28.63 10.05 -12.46
C LEU A 239 29.87 9.15 -12.22
N PHE A 240 29.65 7.84 -12.09
CA PHE A 240 30.71 6.87 -11.81
C PHE A 240 31.07 5.99 -13.02
N PHE A 241 30.20 5.90 -14.04
CA PHE A 241 30.39 5.03 -15.20
C PHE A 241 30.36 5.76 -16.56
N ASP A 242 30.13 7.08 -16.60
CA ASP A 242 30.47 7.98 -17.73
C ASP A 242 31.63 8.91 -17.32
#